data_AF-A0A7Y9DXQ0-F1
#
_entry.id   AF-A0A7Y9DXQ0-F1
#
_cell.length_a   1.000
_cell.length_b   1.000
_cell.length_c   1.000
_cell.angle_alpha   90.00
_cell.angle_beta   90.00
_cell.angle_gamma   90.00
#
_symmetry.space_group_name_H-M   'P 1'
#
loop_
_entity.id
_entity.type
_entity.pdbx_description
1 polymer ?
#
loop_
_entity_poly.entity_id
_entity_poly.type
_entity_poly.pdbx_seq_one_letter_code
_entity_poly.pdbx_strand_id
1 'polypeptide(L)'
;MTTTDGAALPLAPVTRQGLLRVGLHVLLAALPLLAISAHVFGLITMNWSAALLVIPLATTILALSIFDPHPEDRVILHGFVWGIIACALYDVFRLDTVYMLGWWADFIPTMGTWIVGDGASKESGAWVGYLWRYLGDGGGIGVTFFVLAAFLGLHRRPAPVVVAASVAFAVFPVWAGLIGTVWLAPRGQTMMFPLTPVTITLSLIGHLIFGLIMGLGFVKTRSAHRYWPWTPVVGWFVVAEGSAEGTLRVARPVPTSGRVPSAARPPAAAAPARPAAPAQERPHVVPPPPMPVGHPSAPIPRQHPSGPLPVAGPSTGSHPTTGSHPRTGSGPIPVAGPSTGSHPSTGSGPIPVAASSRTTSSRTTSSTRSGSSGGPATGSTPRTGSTRTAPSSGMSDTGNHTLDPETWALWQRQLATTVKGRRTHRWR
;
A
#
# COMPACT_ATOMS: atom_id res chain seq x y z
N MET A 1 -17.04 27.23 -31.09
CA MET A 1 -16.13 26.84 -29.99
C MET A 1 -14.81 26.46 -30.64
N THR A 2 -13.92 27.43 -30.81
CA THR A 2 -12.63 27.29 -31.48
C THR A 2 -11.67 26.55 -30.55
N THR A 3 -11.31 25.33 -30.89
CA THR A 3 -10.17 24.62 -30.32
C THR A 3 -8.92 25.46 -30.59
N THR A 4 -8.48 26.22 -29.60
CA THR A 4 -7.13 26.78 -29.58
C THR A 4 -6.16 25.62 -29.62
N ASP A 5 -5.49 25.44 -30.76
CA ASP A 5 -4.34 24.55 -30.90
C ASP A 5 -3.32 24.93 -29.83
N GLY A 6 -3.32 24.16 -28.75
CA GLY A 6 -2.38 24.32 -27.65
C GLY A 6 -1.00 24.00 -28.17
N ALA A 7 -0.22 25.04 -28.48
CA ALA A 7 1.19 24.91 -28.79
C ALA A 7 1.84 24.00 -27.76
N ALA A 8 2.38 22.87 -28.23
CA ALA A 8 3.03 21.89 -27.38
C ALA A 8 4.15 22.59 -26.62
N LEU A 9 3.98 22.76 -25.31
CA LEU A 9 5.02 23.32 -24.46
C LEU A 9 6.30 22.50 -24.65
N PRO A 10 7.46 23.14 -24.87
CA PRO A 10 8.72 22.44 -25.07
C PRO A 10 8.97 21.51 -23.88
N LEU A 11 9.28 20.25 -24.19
CA LEU A 11 9.60 19.24 -23.19
C LEU A 11 10.82 19.71 -22.39
N ALA A 12 10.62 19.95 -21.09
CA ALA A 12 11.71 20.32 -20.22
C ALA A 12 12.72 19.16 -20.12
N PRO A 13 14.03 19.44 -20.11
CA PRO A 13 15.04 18.41 -19.92
C PRO A 13 14.83 17.73 -18.56
N VAL A 14 15.07 16.41 -18.53
CA VAL A 14 15.03 15.60 -17.30
C VAL A 14 16.02 16.20 -16.30
N THR A 15 15.52 16.79 -15.22
CA THR A 15 16.38 17.30 -14.15
C THR A 15 16.81 16.15 -13.23
N ARG A 16 18.05 16.20 -12.74
CA ARG A 16 18.55 15.22 -11.74
C ARG A 16 17.68 15.22 -10.48
N GLN A 17 17.15 16.39 -10.09
CA GLN A 17 16.26 16.54 -8.94
C GLN A 17 14.95 15.79 -9.11
N GLY A 18 14.28 15.91 -10.27
CA GLY A 18 13.02 15.18 -10.52
C GLY A 18 13.23 13.67 -10.54
N LEU A 19 14.35 13.18 -11.11
CA LEU A 19 14.69 11.76 -11.07
C LEU A 19 14.90 11.25 -9.64
N LEU A 20 15.64 12.01 -8.83
CA LEU A 20 15.87 11.68 -7.43
C LEU A 20 14.54 11.65 -6.66
N ARG A 21 13.67 12.64 -6.87
CA ARG A 21 12.38 12.75 -6.20
C ARG A 21 11.47 11.57 -6.52
N VAL A 22 11.29 11.23 -7.80
CA VAL A 22 10.52 10.04 -8.19
C VAL A 22 11.15 8.76 -7.65
N GLY A 23 12.48 8.66 -7.67
CA GLY A 23 13.22 7.54 -7.08
C GLY A 23 12.92 7.36 -5.59
N LEU A 24 12.88 8.45 -4.82
CA LEU A 24 12.50 8.43 -3.40
C LEU A 24 11.06 7.96 -3.20
N HIS A 25 10.11 8.43 -4.02
CA HIS A 25 8.72 7.97 -3.96
C HIS A 25 8.56 6.49 -4.27
N VAL A 26 9.24 5.99 -5.31
CA VAL A 26 9.22 4.56 -5.67
C VAL A 26 9.90 3.71 -4.60
N LEU A 27 10.99 4.20 -4.00
CA LEU A 27 11.64 3.54 -2.87
C LEU A 27 10.68 3.43 -1.68
N LEU A 28 10.06 4.54 -1.27
CA LEU A 28 9.08 4.53 -0.19
C LEU A 28 7.90 3.60 -0.50
N ALA A 29 7.43 3.59 -1.73
CA ALA A 29 6.35 2.73 -2.17
C ALA A 29 6.68 1.23 -2.10
N ALA A 30 7.95 0.86 -2.28
CA ALA A 30 8.40 -0.53 -2.22
C ALA A 30 8.70 -1.01 -0.80
N LEU A 31 9.15 -0.11 0.10
CA LEU A 31 9.62 -0.47 1.43
C LEU A 31 8.58 -1.21 2.29
N PRO A 32 7.28 -0.85 2.33
CA PRO A 32 6.29 -1.57 3.11
C PRO A 32 6.19 -3.06 2.77
N LEU A 33 6.20 -3.38 1.48
CA LEU A 33 6.16 -4.75 0.97
C LEU A 33 7.47 -5.49 1.27
N LEU A 34 8.61 -4.83 1.02
CA LEU A 34 9.93 -5.42 1.30
C LEU A 34 10.14 -5.68 2.79
N ALA A 35 9.60 -4.83 3.68
CA ALA A 35 9.66 -5.01 5.12
C ALA A 35 8.89 -6.26 5.57
N ILE A 36 7.72 -6.53 4.97
CA ILE A 36 6.97 -7.77 5.22
C ILE A 36 7.82 -8.98 4.82
N SER A 37 8.32 -9.00 3.58
CA SER A 37 9.17 -10.11 3.11
C SER A 37 10.38 -10.29 4.01
N ALA A 38 11.13 -9.23 4.30
CA ALA A 38 12.33 -9.30 5.12
C ALA A 38 12.05 -9.80 6.56
N HIS A 39 10.90 -9.44 7.14
CA HIS A 39 10.48 -9.97 8.44
C HIS A 39 10.17 -11.46 8.41
N VAL A 40 9.42 -11.91 7.40
CA VAL A 40 9.05 -13.32 7.26
C VAL A 40 10.28 -14.20 7.00
N PHE A 41 11.27 -13.68 6.24
CA PHE A 41 12.58 -14.31 6.05
C PHE A 41 13.50 -14.22 7.29
N GLY A 42 13.12 -13.43 8.32
CA GLY A 42 13.92 -13.26 9.54
C GLY A 42 15.16 -12.39 9.37
N LEU A 43 15.20 -11.53 8.34
CA LEU A 43 16.33 -10.65 8.04
C LEU A 43 16.31 -9.38 8.89
N ILE A 44 15.16 -8.72 8.98
CA ILE A 44 14.93 -7.54 9.82
C ILE A 44 13.47 -7.54 10.25
N THR A 45 13.18 -7.12 11.47
CA THR A 45 11.81 -7.08 11.96
C THR A 45 11.04 -5.86 11.42
N MET A 46 9.71 -5.94 11.35
CA MET A 46 8.90 -4.84 10.81
C MET A 46 8.94 -3.60 11.69
N ASN A 47 9.00 -3.74 13.03
CA ASN A 47 9.17 -2.59 13.93
C ASN A 47 10.45 -1.80 13.63
N TRP A 48 11.58 -2.48 13.42
CA TRP A 48 12.87 -1.83 13.12
C TRP A 48 12.87 -1.21 11.72
N SER A 49 12.42 -1.93 10.70
CA SER A 49 12.35 -1.39 9.33
C SER A 49 11.34 -0.24 9.20
N ALA A 50 10.21 -0.30 9.91
CA ALA A 50 9.25 0.80 9.96
C ALA A 50 9.87 2.05 10.61
N ALA A 51 10.47 1.90 11.80
CA ALA A 51 11.03 3.01 12.57
C ALA A 51 12.25 3.66 11.91
N LEU A 52 13.14 2.86 11.32
CA LEU A 52 14.40 3.36 10.76
C LEU A 52 14.33 3.75 9.28
N LEU A 53 13.44 3.13 8.50
CA LEU A 53 13.41 3.31 7.05
C LEU A 53 12.10 3.95 6.59
N VAL A 54 10.95 3.30 6.86
CA VAL A 54 9.67 3.73 6.28
C VAL A 54 9.23 5.08 6.83
N ILE A 55 9.17 5.25 8.16
CA ILE A 55 8.67 6.49 8.79
C ILE A 55 9.58 7.70 8.48
N PRO A 56 10.92 7.61 8.60
CA PRO A 56 11.79 8.74 8.26
C PRO A 56 11.70 9.12 6.79
N LEU A 57 11.66 8.14 5.88
CA LEU A 57 11.53 8.41 4.45
C LEU A 57 10.16 9.01 4.11
N ALA A 58 9.07 8.47 4.67
CA ALA A 58 7.73 9.02 4.52
C ALA A 58 7.63 10.47 5.00
N THR A 59 8.21 10.75 6.18
CA THR A 59 8.22 12.10 6.76
C THR A 59 9.02 13.07 5.88
N THR A 60 10.18 12.64 5.40
CA THR A 60 11.04 13.44 4.51
C THR A 60 10.32 13.76 3.20
N ILE A 61 9.71 12.75 2.57
CA ILE A 61 8.97 12.93 1.33
C ILE A 61 7.75 13.83 1.54
N LEU A 62 6.99 13.64 2.63
CA LEU A 62 5.86 14.50 2.96
C LEU A 62 6.29 15.95 3.15
N ALA A 63 7.39 16.20 3.86
CA ALA A 63 7.96 17.53 4.03
C ALA A 63 8.36 18.13 2.67
N LEU A 64 9.04 17.38 1.81
CA LEU A 64 9.39 17.82 0.45
C LEU A 64 8.15 18.12 -0.39
N SER A 65 7.10 17.31 -0.32
CA SER A 65 5.83 17.53 -1.04
C SER A 65 5.06 18.75 -0.55
N ILE A 66 5.19 19.13 0.73
CA ILE A 66 4.53 20.30 1.30
C ILE A 66 5.33 21.58 1.03
N PHE A 67 6.64 21.56 1.30
CA PHE A 67 7.47 22.77 1.29
C PHE A 67 8.12 23.05 -0.07
N ASP A 68 8.31 22.03 -0.91
CA ASP A 68 8.89 22.14 -2.26
C ASP A 68 8.06 21.31 -3.27
N PRO A 69 6.78 21.65 -3.51
CA PRO A 69 5.90 20.86 -4.36
C PRO A 69 6.39 20.85 -5.81
N HIS A 70 6.52 19.66 -6.40
CA HIS A 70 6.98 19.50 -7.78
C HIS A 70 5.87 18.93 -8.69
N PRO A 71 5.78 19.31 -9.98
CA PRO A 71 4.75 18.81 -10.89
C PRO A 71 4.48 17.29 -10.88
N GLU A 72 5.50 16.42 -10.84
CA GLU A 72 5.31 14.96 -10.79
C GLU A 72 4.57 14.46 -9.54
N ASP A 73 4.58 15.22 -8.45
CA ASP A 73 3.88 14.85 -7.21
C ASP A 73 2.39 14.66 -7.46
N ARG A 74 1.85 15.32 -8.50
CA ARG A 74 0.46 15.11 -8.92
C ARG A 74 0.24 13.72 -9.45
N VAL A 75 1.13 13.18 -10.28
CA VAL A 75 1.00 11.80 -10.81
C VAL A 75 1.13 10.80 -9.66
N ILE A 76 2.09 11.03 -8.76
CA ILE A 76 2.31 10.22 -7.56
C ILE A 76 1.08 10.22 -6.66
N LEU A 77 0.51 11.39 -6.36
CA LEU A 77 -0.68 11.54 -5.51
C LEU A 77 -1.89 10.80 -6.09
N HIS A 78 -2.12 10.88 -7.41
CA HIS A 78 -3.20 10.11 -8.03
C HIS A 78 -2.95 8.61 -7.94
N GLY A 79 -1.71 8.17 -8.14
CA GLY A 79 -1.33 6.76 -7.96
C GLY A 79 -1.58 6.28 -6.54
N PHE A 80 -1.16 7.07 -5.55
CA PHE A 80 -1.39 6.79 -4.13
C PHE A 80 -2.89 6.68 -3.79
N VAL A 81 -3.69 7.66 -4.19
CA VAL A 81 -5.13 7.69 -3.92
C VAL A 81 -5.85 6.52 -4.59
N TRP A 82 -5.58 6.24 -5.87
CA TRP A 82 -6.20 5.11 -6.56
C TRP A 82 -5.72 3.76 -6.04
N GLY A 83 -4.48 3.67 -5.57
CA GLY A 83 -3.96 2.50 -4.86
C GLY A 83 -4.73 2.20 -3.57
N ILE A 84 -5.00 3.23 -2.75
CA ILE A 84 -5.85 3.11 -1.55
C ILE A 84 -7.26 2.67 -1.92
N ILE A 85 -7.87 3.29 -2.92
CA ILE A 85 -9.24 2.94 -3.37
C ILE A 85 -9.30 1.48 -3.87
N ALA A 86 -8.32 1.07 -4.67
CA ALA A 86 -8.21 -0.30 -5.16
C ALA A 86 -8.04 -1.30 -4.01
N CYS A 87 -7.22 -0.96 -3.02
CA CYS A 87 -7.03 -1.76 -1.82
C CYS A 87 -8.31 -1.88 -0.99
N ALA A 88 -9.04 -0.78 -0.78
CA ALA A 88 -10.32 -0.78 -0.07
C ALA A 88 -11.38 -1.65 -0.77
N LEU A 89 -11.50 -1.56 -2.09
CA LEU A 89 -12.46 -2.38 -2.85
C LEU A 89 -12.06 -3.86 -2.90
N TYR A 90 -10.76 -4.17 -2.96
CA TYR A 90 -10.29 -5.53 -2.71
C TYR A 90 -10.70 -5.96 -1.29
N ASP A 91 -10.46 -5.15 -0.27
CA ASP A 91 -10.78 -5.54 1.10
C ASP A 91 -12.27 -5.75 1.36
N VAL A 92 -13.18 -5.06 0.67
CA VAL A 92 -14.63 -5.41 0.74
C VAL A 92 -14.83 -6.87 0.37
N PHE A 93 -14.30 -7.32 -0.77
CA PHE A 93 -14.36 -8.73 -1.17
C PHE A 93 -13.65 -9.65 -0.17
N ARG A 94 -12.44 -9.28 0.27
CA ARG A 94 -11.63 -10.10 1.18
C ARG A 94 -12.30 -10.28 2.53
N LEU A 95 -12.76 -9.19 3.15
CA LEU A 95 -13.35 -9.20 4.49
C LEU A 95 -14.67 -9.96 4.52
N ASP A 96 -15.43 -9.95 3.43
CA ASP A 96 -16.59 -10.83 3.29
C ASP A 96 -16.17 -12.32 3.32
N THR A 97 -15.12 -12.70 2.61
CA THR A 97 -14.63 -14.09 2.63
C THR A 97 -14.03 -14.52 3.97
N VAL A 98 -13.47 -13.56 4.71
CA VAL A 98 -12.87 -13.80 6.04
C VAL A 98 -13.96 -13.89 7.09
N TYR A 99 -14.78 -12.84 7.24
CA TYR A 99 -15.71 -12.72 8.36
C TYR A 99 -17.07 -13.32 8.02
N MET A 100 -17.63 -13.12 6.83
CA MET A 100 -18.95 -13.69 6.54
C MET A 100 -18.88 -15.20 6.26
N LEU A 101 -17.83 -15.64 5.56
CA LEU A 101 -17.74 -17.02 5.07
C LEU A 101 -16.76 -17.90 5.85
N GLY A 102 -15.81 -17.31 6.61
CA GLY A 102 -14.82 -18.07 7.37
C GLY A 102 -13.82 -18.84 6.48
N TRP A 103 -13.67 -18.46 5.21
CA TRP A 103 -12.84 -19.18 4.24
C TRP A 103 -11.35 -18.81 4.32
N TRP A 104 -11.03 -17.74 5.04
CA TRP A 104 -9.66 -17.25 5.18
C TRP A 104 -9.50 -16.51 6.52
N ALA A 105 -8.36 -16.69 7.19
CA ALA A 105 -7.98 -15.90 8.35
C ALA A 105 -7.56 -14.47 7.98
N ASP A 106 -7.87 -13.51 8.85
CA ASP A 106 -7.36 -12.15 8.74
C ASP A 106 -5.93 -12.04 9.28
N PHE A 107 -4.93 -11.98 8.39
CA PHE A 107 -3.53 -11.83 8.80
C PHE A 107 -3.15 -10.38 9.12
N ILE A 108 -4.01 -9.39 8.83
CA ILE A 108 -3.67 -7.97 8.95
C ILE A 108 -3.45 -7.52 10.40
N PRO A 109 -4.28 -7.91 11.37
CA PRO A 109 -4.02 -7.60 12.77
C PRO A 109 -2.67 -8.17 13.25
N THR A 110 -2.34 -9.39 12.84
CA THR A 110 -1.05 -10.02 13.17
C THR A 110 0.12 -9.23 12.58
N MET A 111 0.04 -8.85 11.30
CA MET A 111 1.06 -8.00 10.67
C MET A 111 1.26 -6.69 11.43
N GLY A 112 0.18 -6.04 11.88
CA GLY A 112 0.28 -4.82 12.65
C GLY A 112 1.01 -5.00 14.00
N THR A 113 0.87 -6.16 14.65
CA THR A 113 1.67 -6.46 15.86
C THR A 113 3.16 -6.54 15.57
N TRP A 114 3.58 -6.95 14.36
CA TRP A 114 4.99 -6.97 13.98
C TRP A 114 5.58 -5.55 13.84
N ILE A 115 4.74 -4.56 13.53
CA ILE A 115 5.12 -3.15 13.39
C ILE A 115 5.16 -2.48 14.77
N VAL A 116 4.15 -2.71 15.62
CA VAL A 116 4.09 -2.13 16.97
C VAL A 116 5.19 -2.69 17.86
N GLY A 117 5.49 -3.98 17.74
CA GLY A 117 6.49 -4.67 18.55
C GLY A 117 5.91 -5.37 19.79
N ASP A 118 6.80 -5.77 20.70
CA ASP A 118 6.46 -6.62 21.84
C ASP A 118 5.40 -6.00 22.75
N GLY A 119 4.42 -6.82 23.17
CA GLY A 119 3.33 -6.40 24.04
C GLY A 119 2.13 -5.75 23.34
N ALA A 120 2.13 -5.67 22.00
CA ALA A 120 0.98 -5.16 21.24
C ALA A 120 -0.27 -6.04 21.43
N SER A 121 -1.42 -5.41 21.72
CA SER A 121 -2.69 -6.10 21.68
C SER A 121 -3.12 -6.39 20.23
N LYS A 122 -3.99 -7.37 20.04
CA LYS A 122 -4.58 -7.62 18.70
C LYS A 122 -5.35 -6.41 18.17
N GLU A 123 -5.92 -5.59 19.05
CA GLU A 123 -6.65 -4.38 18.67
C GLU A 123 -5.71 -3.30 18.13
N SER A 124 -4.59 -3.01 18.82
CA SER A 124 -3.60 -2.05 18.30
C SER A 124 -2.95 -2.57 17.02
N GLY A 125 -2.70 -3.88 16.96
CA GLY A 125 -2.27 -4.56 15.73
C GLY A 125 -3.26 -4.38 14.58
N ALA A 126 -4.57 -4.49 14.81
CA ALA A 126 -5.57 -4.26 13.75
C ALA A 126 -5.47 -2.85 13.17
N TRP A 127 -5.46 -1.81 14.01
CA TRP A 127 -5.35 -0.43 13.54
C TRP A 127 -4.09 -0.16 12.72
N VAL A 128 -2.93 -0.57 13.24
CA VAL A 128 -1.65 -0.36 12.57
C VAL A 128 -1.53 -1.19 11.31
N GLY A 129 -2.00 -2.45 11.35
CA GLY A 129 -1.99 -3.36 10.21
C GLY A 129 -2.84 -2.84 9.06
N TYR A 130 -4.07 -2.36 9.32
CA TYR A 130 -4.92 -1.79 8.27
C TYR A 130 -4.37 -0.46 7.74
N LEU A 131 -3.80 0.38 8.60
CA LEU A 131 -3.13 1.61 8.16
C LEU A 131 -1.96 1.29 7.21
N TRP A 132 -1.13 0.31 7.57
CA TRP A 132 -0.03 -0.17 6.75
C TRP A 132 -0.52 -0.75 5.42
N ARG A 133 -1.57 -1.56 5.46
CA ARG A 133 -2.17 -2.17 4.27
C ARG A 133 -2.69 -1.13 3.28
N TYR A 134 -3.44 -0.13 3.76
CA TYR A 134 -4.02 0.86 2.86
C TYR A 134 -2.99 1.88 2.38
N LEU A 135 -2.25 2.52 3.29
CA LEU A 135 -1.34 3.60 2.94
C LEU A 135 0.01 3.07 2.43
N GLY A 136 0.56 2.05 3.09
CA GLY A 136 1.83 1.44 2.72
C GLY A 136 1.68 0.58 1.47
N ASP A 137 0.98 -0.55 1.58
CA ASP A 137 0.89 -1.52 0.48
C ASP A 137 0.04 -0.96 -0.67
N GLY A 138 -1.24 -0.66 -0.42
CA GLY A 138 -2.17 -0.19 -1.45
C GLY A 138 -1.70 1.08 -2.13
N GLY A 139 -1.40 2.12 -1.34
CA GLY A 139 -0.87 3.39 -1.82
C GLY A 139 0.46 3.24 -2.56
N GLY A 140 1.42 2.49 -2.00
CA GLY A 140 2.73 2.25 -2.61
C GLY A 140 2.65 1.51 -3.96
N ILE A 141 1.86 0.43 -4.03
CA ILE A 141 1.64 -0.30 -5.29
C ILE A 141 1.03 0.63 -6.35
N GLY A 142 0.06 1.46 -5.96
CA GLY A 142 -0.56 2.45 -6.84
C GLY A 142 0.43 3.50 -7.37
N VAL A 143 1.28 4.05 -6.50
CA VAL A 143 2.37 4.97 -6.90
C VAL A 143 3.30 4.29 -7.91
N THR A 144 3.73 3.06 -7.63
CA THR A 144 4.65 2.31 -8.48
C THR A 144 4.05 2.07 -9.86
N PHE A 145 2.80 1.62 -9.94
CA PHE A 145 2.12 1.42 -11.21
C PHE A 145 1.98 2.73 -12.00
N PHE A 146 1.55 3.82 -11.37
CA PHE A 146 1.35 5.10 -12.06
C PHE A 146 2.64 5.67 -12.62
N VAL A 147 3.74 5.58 -11.86
CA VAL A 147 5.08 6.00 -12.30
C VAL A 147 5.54 5.15 -13.49
N LEU A 148 5.47 3.82 -13.39
CA LEU A 148 5.84 2.91 -14.48
C LEU A 148 4.98 3.15 -15.73
N ALA A 149 3.67 3.30 -15.56
CA ALA A 149 2.74 3.52 -16.64
C ALA A 149 2.96 4.89 -17.32
N ALA A 150 3.32 5.93 -16.56
CA ALA A 150 3.71 7.23 -17.12
C ALA A 150 5.01 7.11 -17.92
N PHE A 151 6.03 6.45 -17.34
CA PHE A 151 7.33 6.21 -17.97
C PHE A 151 7.24 5.38 -19.26
N LEU A 152 6.39 4.36 -19.28
CA LEU A 152 6.13 3.50 -20.43
C LEU A 152 5.13 4.10 -21.43
N GLY A 153 4.52 5.25 -21.13
CA GLY A 153 3.62 5.93 -22.06
C GLY A 153 2.23 5.31 -22.18
N LEU A 154 1.79 4.55 -21.17
CA LEU A 154 0.47 3.90 -21.16
C LEU A 154 -0.68 4.91 -21.26
N HIS A 155 -0.48 6.16 -20.84
CA HIS A 155 -1.46 7.23 -20.98
C HIS A 155 -1.88 7.51 -22.43
N ARG A 156 -1.05 7.14 -23.42
CA ARG A 156 -1.33 7.26 -24.86
C ARG A 156 -2.03 6.04 -25.45
N ARG A 157 -2.16 4.96 -24.68
CA ARG A 157 -2.74 3.69 -25.14
C ARG A 157 -4.26 3.69 -24.92
N PRO A 158 -5.03 2.89 -25.68
CA PRO A 158 -6.47 2.78 -25.46
C PRO A 158 -6.78 2.21 -24.07
N ALA A 159 -7.94 2.54 -23.50
CA ALA A 159 -8.31 2.17 -22.13
C ALA A 159 -8.20 0.66 -21.83
N PRO A 160 -8.66 -0.26 -22.72
CA PRO A 160 -8.54 -1.69 -22.46
C PRO A 160 -7.09 -2.17 -22.27
N VAL A 161 -6.14 -1.62 -23.04
CA VAL A 161 -4.73 -1.97 -22.93
C VAL A 161 -4.15 -1.51 -21.59
N VAL A 162 -4.53 -0.33 -21.13
CA VAL A 162 -4.09 0.20 -19.83
C VAL A 162 -4.64 -0.62 -18.67
N VAL A 163 -5.92 -0.98 -18.72
CA VAL A 163 -6.55 -1.82 -17.69
C VAL A 163 -5.90 -3.20 -17.69
N ALA A 164 -5.70 -3.82 -18.86
CA ALA A 164 -5.01 -5.11 -18.96
C ALA A 164 -3.58 -5.04 -18.41
N ALA A 165 -2.82 -3.98 -18.70
CA ALA A 165 -1.48 -3.78 -18.15
C ALA A 165 -1.50 -3.60 -16.63
N SER A 166 -2.51 -2.93 -16.08
CA SER A 166 -2.69 -2.76 -14.63
C SER A 166 -3.02 -4.08 -13.93
N VAL A 167 -3.90 -4.89 -14.52
CA VAL A 167 -4.21 -6.25 -14.04
C VAL A 167 -2.97 -7.13 -14.11
N ALA A 168 -2.23 -7.12 -15.22
CA ALA A 168 -0.98 -7.86 -15.35
C ALA A 168 0.03 -7.43 -14.28
N PHE A 169 0.18 -6.13 -14.02
CA PHE A 169 1.03 -5.63 -12.94
C PHE A 169 0.57 -6.09 -11.55
N ALA A 170 -0.74 -6.09 -11.27
CA ALA A 170 -1.25 -6.59 -9.99
C ALA A 170 -1.07 -8.11 -9.82
N VAL A 171 -1.12 -8.88 -10.90
CA VAL A 171 -0.99 -10.35 -10.84
C VAL A 171 0.48 -10.80 -10.81
N PHE A 172 1.32 -10.29 -11.72
CA PHE A 172 2.67 -10.82 -11.89
C PHE A 172 3.63 -10.36 -10.76
N PRO A 173 4.05 -9.09 -10.68
CA PRO A 173 5.00 -8.70 -9.63
C PRO A 173 4.37 -8.66 -8.23
N VAL A 174 3.09 -8.30 -8.08
CA VAL A 174 2.48 -8.11 -6.75
C VAL A 174 1.94 -9.43 -6.17
N TRP A 175 0.93 -10.03 -6.80
CA TRP A 175 0.36 -11.28 -6.30
C TRP A 175 1.35 -12.44 -6.34
N ALA A 176 2.04 -12.67 -7.47
CA ALA A 176 3.00 -13.77 -7.54
C ALA A 176 4.21 -13.53 -6.60
N GLY A 177 4.60 -12.27 -6.37
CA GLY A 177 5.60 -11.91 -5.37
C GLY A 177 5.17 -12.24 -3.94
N LEU A 178 3.90 -11.99 -3.59
CA LEU A 178 3.31 -12.39 -2.31
C LEU A 178 3.31 -13.91 -2.16
N ILE A 179 2.78 -14.65 -3.15
CA ILE A 179 2.74 -16.12 -3.12
C ILE A 179 4.17 -16.68 -3.05
N GLY A 180 5.10 -16.13 -3.82
CA GLY A 180 6.51 -16.48 -3.77
C GLY A 180 7.12 -16.25 -2.39
N THR A 181 6.82 -15.13 -1.73
CA THR A 181 7.27 -14.86 -0.35
C THR A 181 6.73 -15.91 0.62
N VAL A 182 5.43 -16.20 0.57
CA VAL A 182 4.80 -17.20 1.46
C VAL A 182 5.36 -18.61 1.22
N TRP A 183 5.65 -18.95 -0.03
CA TRP A 183 6.16 -20.25 -0.42
C TRP A 183 7.65 -20.44 -0.10
N LEU A 184 8.47 -19.43 -0.37
CA LEU A 184 9.93 -19.50 -0.21
C LEU A 184 10.41 -19.25 1.21
N ALA A 185 9.70 -18.43 1.98
CA ALA A 185 10.15 -18.09 3.33
C ALA A 185 9.91 -19.26 4.31
N PRO A 186 10.88 -19.62 5.16
CA PRO A 186 10.76 -20.77 6.07
C PRO A 186 9.52 -20.75 6.98
N ARG A 187 9.04 -19.54 7.32
CA ARG A 187 7.87 -19.32 8.18
C ARG A 187 6.72 -18.63 7.44
N GLY A 188 6.74 -18.59 6.11
CA GLY A 188 5.77 -17.85 5.31
C GLY A 188 4.33 -18.31 5.56
N GLN A 189 4.10 -19.63 5.47
CA GLN A 189 2.76 -20.20 5.65
C GLN A 189 2.24 -20.11 7.10
N THR A 190 3.12 -20.13 8.10
CA THR A 190 2.74 -20.05 9.51
C THR A 190 2.54 -18.62 9.99
N MET A 191 3.29 -17.66 9.45
CA MET A 191 3.21 -16.24 9.83
C MET A 191 2.15 -15.47 9.04
N MET A 192 1.90 -15.83 7.77
CA MET A 192 0.95 -15.12 6.91
C MET A 192 -0.35 -15.90 6.75
N PHE A 193 -0.32 -16.96 5.93
CA PHE A 193 -1.47 -17.84 5.71
C PHE A 193 -1.02 -19.12 5.00
N PRO A 194 -1.72 -20.26 5.23
CA PRO A 194 -1.44 -21.50 4.51
C PRO A 194 -1.77 -21.35 3.02
N LEU A 195 -0.95 -21.95 2.16
CA LEU A 195 -1.17 -21.98 0.72
C LEU A 195 -2.07 -23.17 0.38
N THR A 196 -3.38 -22.90 0.33
CA THR A 196 -4.41 -23.86 -0.08
C THR A 196 -4.99 -23.41 -1.42
N PRO A 197 -5.67 -24.30 -2.17
CA PRO A 197 -6.37 -23.88 -3.38
C PRO A 197 -7.33 -22.70 -3.13
N VAL A 198 -8.03 -22.70 -1.98
CA VAL A 198 -8.95 -21.62 -1.59
C VAL A 198 -8.21 -20.29 -1.40
N THR A 199 -7.17 -20.25 -0.57
CA THR A 199 -6.42 -19.00 -0.30
C THR A 199 -5.70 -18.48 -1.54
N ILE A 200 -5.18 -19.37 -2.39
CA ILE A 200 -4.59 -19.00 -3.69
C ILE A 200 -5.64 -18.38 -4.62
N THR A 201 -6.80 -19.01 -4.77
CA THR A 201 -7.87 -18.49 -5.64
C THR A 201 -8.44 -17.17 -5.12
N LEU A 202 -8.77 -17.07 -3.83
CA LEU A 202 -9.32 -15.85 -3.25
C LEU A 202 -8.33 -14.70 -3.28
N SER A 203 -7.04 -14.94 -2.98
CA SER A 203 -6.01 -13.91 -3.10
C SER A 203 -5.83 -13.46 -4.55
N LEU A 204 -5.89 -14.36 -5.53
CA LEU A 204 -5.81 -14.01 -6.95
C LEU A 204 -6.99 -13.11 -7.37
N ILE A 205 -8.24 -13.49 -7.02
CA ILE A 205 -9.43 -12.68 -7.31
C ILE A 205 -9.29 -11.28 -6.72
N GLY A 206 -8.81 -11.17 -5.48
CA GLY A 206 -8.52 -9.90 -4.84
C GLY A 206 -7.57 -9.00 -5.64
N HIS A 207 -6.50 -9.57 -6.21
CA HIS A 207 -5.55 -8.82 -7.02
C HIS A 207 -6.07 -8.51 -8.43
N LEU A 208 -6.97 -9.33 -8.99
CA LEU A 208 -7.69 -9.00 -10.22
C LEU A 208 -8.59 -7.77 -10.00
N ILE A 209 -9.32 -7.72 -8.88
CA ILE A 209 -10.12 -6.55 -8.47
C ILE A 209 -9.22 -5.34 -8.30
N PHE A 210 -8.12 -5.48 -7.55
CA PHE A 210 -7.16 -4.40 -7.31
C PHE A 210 -6.63 -3.82 -8.64
N GLY A 211 -6.11 -4.66 -9.53
CA GLY A 211 -5.58 -4.24 -10.82
C GLY A 211 -6.62 -3.60 -11.74
N LEU A 212 -7.86 -4.12 -11.73
CA LEU A 212 -8.97 -3.55 -12.50
C LEU A 212 -9.28 -2.12 -12.03
N ILE A 213 -9.48 -1.92 -10.72
CA ILE A 213 -9.82 -0.60 -10.17
C ILE A 213 -8.68 0.39 -10.37
N MET A 214 -7.43 -0.02 -10.13
CA MET A 214 -6.26 0.81 -10.36
C MET A 214 -6.13 1.22 -11.83
N GLY A 215 -6.35 0.31 -12.77
CA GLY A 215 -6.32 0.59 -14.21
C GLY A 215 -7.41 1.56 -14.65
N LEU A 216 -8.64 1.38 -14.16
CA LEU A 216 -9.74 2.32 -14.37
C LEU A 216 -9.44 3.70 -13.78
N GLY A 217 -8.83 3.72 -12.59
CA GLY A 217 -8.37 4.93 -11.93
C GLY A 217 -7.38 5.72 -12.79
N PHE A 218 -6.36 5.03 -13.30
CA PHE A 218 -5.38 5.60 -14.21
C PHE A 218 -6.03 6.17 -15.47
N VAL A 219 -6.97 5.44 -16.08
CA VAL A 219 -7.72 5.92 -17.26
C VAL A 219 -8.50 7.20 -16.93
N LYS A 220 -9.16 7.25 -15.76
CA LYS A 220 -9.96 8.40 -15.31
C LYS A 220 -9.08 9.62 -15.03
N THR A 221 -7.86 9.44 -14.54
CA THR A 221 -6.94 10.53 -14.20
C THR A 221 -5.89 10.78 -15.27
N ARG A 222 -6.14 10.40 -16.54
CA ARG A 222 -5.16 10.57 -17.62
C ARG A 222 -4.67 12.02 -17.79
N SER A 223 -5.52 13.00 -17.49
CA SER A 223 -5.16 14.41 -17.52
C SER A 223 -4.04 14.78 -16.55
N ALA A 224 -3.83 14.01 -15.47
CA ALA A 224 -2.72 14.21 -14.55
C ALA A 224 -1.36 13.95 -15.21
N HIS A 225 -1.28 13.20 -16.30
CA HIS A 225 -0.02 12.97 -17.02
C HIS A 225 0.52 14.20 -17.74
N ARG A 226 -0.28 15.28 -17.88
CA ARG A 226 0.26 16.56 -18.36
C ARG A 226 1.35 17.13 -17.44
N TYR A 227 1.40 16.66 -16.20
CA TYR A 227 2.41 17.03 -15.20
C TYR A 227 3.60 16.07 -15.17
N TRP A 228 3.60 15.02 -16.00
CA TRP A 228 4.74 14.13 -16.14
C TRP A 228 5.83 14.81 -16.96
N PRO A 229 7.02 15.06 -16.40
CA PRO A 229 8.03 15.91 -17.05
C PRO A 229 8.80 15.20 -18.17
N TRP A 230 8.67 13.87 -18.31
CA TRP A 230 9.56 13.09 -19.17
C TRP A 230 8.88 12.51 -20.41
N THR A 231 9.66 12.37 -21.47
CA THR A 231 9.25 11.63 -22.66
C THR A 231 9.11 10.15 -22.32
N PRO A 232 7.99 9.52 -22.70
CA PRO A 232 7.84 8.09 -22.51
C PRO A 232 8.88 7.28 -23.29
N VAL A 233 9.44 6.25 -22.66
CA VAL A 233 10.46 5.39 -23.27
C VAL A 233 9.90 4.61 -24.47
N VAL A 234 8.64 4.18 -24.42
CA VAL A 234 8.01 3.40 -25.50
C VAL A 234 7.46 4.31 -26.61
N GLY A 235 7.92 5.56 -26.69
CA GLY A 235 7.65 6.47 -27.82
C GLY A 235 8.28 6.04 -29.15
N TRP A 236 9.20 5.06 -29.13
CA TRP A 236 9.95 4.62 -30.32
C TRP A 236 9.24 3.58 -31.17
N PHE A 237 8.30 2.80 -30.62
CA PHE A 237 7.70 1.67 -31.33
C PHE A 237 6.37 1.99 -32.03
N VAL A 238 5.85 3.21 -31.89
CA VAL A 238 4.53 3.58 -32.42
C VAL A 238 4.64 4.86 -33.24
N VAL A 239 5.44 4.85 -34.31
CA VAL A 239 5.13 5.46 -35.63
C VAL A 239 6.06 4.81 -36.68
N ALA A 240 5.80 3.55 -37.02
CA ALA A 240 6.31 2.95 -38.26
C ALA A 240 5.24 2.15 -39.03
N GLU A 241 3.98 2.20 -38.58
CA GLU A 241 2.86 1.49 -39.22
C GLU A 241 1.97 2.41 -40.09
N GLY A 242 2.34 3.68 -40.26
CA GLY A 242 1.54 4.67 -41.00
C GLY A 242 2.19 5.29 -42.24
N SER A 243 3.47 5.03 -42.54
CA SER A 243 4.14 5.59 -43.72
C SER A 243 4.38 4.59 -44.86
N ALA A 244 3.83 3.37 -44.76
CA ALA A 244 3.80 2.42 -45.88
C ALA A 244 2.51 2.52 -46.72
N GLU A 245 1.52 3.28 -46.29
CA GLU A 245 0.49 3.85 -47.18
C GLU A 245 0.88 5.27 -47.59
N GLY A 246 2.11 5.39 -48.08
CA GLY A 246 2.34 6.13 -49.31
C GLY A 246 1.58 5.46 -50.46
N THR A 247 0.26 5.32 -50.33
CA THR A 247 -0.60 5.46 -51.50
C THR A 247 -0.21 6.82 -52.03
N LEU A 248 0.44 6.81 -53.19
CA LEU A 248 0.40 7.93 -54.10
C LEU A 248 -1.05 8.45 -54.10
N ARG A 249 -1.34 9.45 -53.27
CA ARG A 249 -2.06 10.60 -53.79
C ARG A 249 -1.11 11.17 -54.83
N VAL A 250 -1.12 10.55 -56.01
CA VAL A 250 -1.04 11.27 -57.27
C VAL A 250 -1.84 12.52 -56.99
N ALA A 251 -1.15 13.66 -56.91
CA ALA A 251 -1.79 14.95 -56.88
C ALA A 251 -2.82 14.87 -58.00
N ARG A 252 -4.10 14.72 -57.65
CA ARG A 252 -5.16 14.83 -58.63
C ARG A 252 -4.92 16.23 -59.17
N PRO A 253 -4.52 16.38 -60.44
CA PRO A 253 -4.23 17.69 -60.98
C PRO A 253 -5.46 18.51 -60.67
N VAL A 254 -5.27 19.60 -59.93
CA VAL A 254 -6.28 20.64 -59.82
C VAL A 254 -6.66 20.89 -61.28
N PRO A 255 -7.91 20.63 -61.70
CA PRO A 255 -8.31 21.02 -63.04
C PRO A 255 -8.09 22.51 -63.05
N THR A 256 -7.12 22.96 -63.83
CA THR A 256 -6.98 24.35 -64.21
C THR A 256 -8.26 24.64 -64.98
N SER A 257 -9.31 25.00 -64.25
CA SER A 257 -10.55 25.47 -64.83
C SER A 257 -10.16 26.71 -65.62
N GLY A 258 -10.10 26.53 -66.93
CA GLY A 258 -9.96 27.62 -67.88
C GLY A 258 -10.91 28.72 -67.45
N ARG A 259 -10.33 29.88 -67.18
CA ARG A 259 -11.05 31.12 -66.92
C ARG A 259 -11.76 31.48 -68.22
N VAL A 260 -12.95 30.92 -68.42
CA VAL A 260 -13.89 31.42 -69.43
C VAL A 260 -14.29 32.83 -68.97
N PRO A 261 -14.14 33.86 -69.80
CA PRO A 261 -14.65 35.19 -69.50
C PRO A 261 -16.18 35.10 -69.42
N SER A 262 -16.70 35.04 -68.20
CA SER A 262 -18.13 35.06 -67.94
C SER A 262 -18.66 36.47 -68.23
N ALA A 263 -19.53 36.52 -69.23
CA ALA A 263 -20.27 37.70 -69.64
C ALA A 263 -21.04 38.32 -68.46
N ALA A 264 -21.17 39.64 -68.54
CA ALA A 264 -21.88 40.55 -67.65
C ALA A 264 -23.10 39.93 -66.95
N ARG A 265 -22.99 39.80 -65.62
CA ARG A 265 -24.13 39.55 -64.74
C ARG A 265 -24.81 40.90 -64.42
N PRO A 266 -26.14 41.02 -64.59
CA PRO A 266 -26.87 42.24 -64.27
C PRO A 266 -26.88 42.53 -62.76
N PRO A 267 -27.05 43.80 -62.36
CA PRO A 267 -26.98 44.22 -60.96
C PRO A 267 -28.13 43.62 -60.15
N ALA A 268 -27.79 42.77 -59.18
CA ALA A 268 -28.73 42.26 -58.21
C ALA A 268 -29.06 43.37 -57.20
N ALA A 269 -30.36 43.60 -57.02
CA ALA A 269 -30.95 44.59 -56.14
C ALA A 269 -30.45 44.47 -54.69
N ALA A 270 -30.29 45.64 -54.06
CA ALA A 270 -29.91 45.82 -52.68
C ALA A 270 -30.85 45.04 -51.74
N ALA A 271 -30.27 44.11 -50.98
CA ALA A 271 -30.94 43.50 -49.84
C ALA A 271 -31.06 44.54 -48.70
N PRO A 272 -32.20 44.63 -48.00
CA PRO A 272 -32.41 45.60 -46.94
C PRO A 272 -31.50 45.29 -45.74
N ALA A 273 -30.90 46.36 -45.21
CA ALA A 273 -30.06 46.35 -44.02
C ALA A 273 -30.82 45.74 -42.84
N ARG A 274 -30.22 44.69 -42.26
CA ARG A 274 -30.70 44.05 -41.04
C ARG A 274 -30.48 45.03 -39.86
N PRO A 275 -31.51 45.41 -39.10
CA PRO A 275 -31.36 46.35 -38.00
C PRO A 275 -30.45 45.77 -36.91
N ALA A 276 -29.50 46.59 -36.46
CA ALA A 276 -28.59 46.29 -35.38
C ALA A 276 -29.39 45.98 -34.11
N ALA A 277 -29.13 44.81 -33.52
CA ALA A 277 -29.67 44.46 -32.22
C ALA A 277 -29.12 45.45 -31.17
N PRO A 278 -29.96 45.98 -30.26
CA PRO A 278 -29.50 46.88 -29.21
C PRO A 278 -28.53 46.14 -28.28
N ALA A 279 -27.43 46.83 -27.95
CA ALA A 279 -26.46 46.36 -26.98
C ALA A 279 -27.17 46.12 -25.64
N GLN A 280 -27.24 44.86 -25.21
CA GLN A 280 -27.63 44.51 -23.86
C GLN A 280 -26.55 45.01 -22.90
N GLU A 281 -26.88 46.10 -22.21
CA GLU A 281 -26.14 46.64 -21.08
C GLU A 281 -26.07 45.55 -20.00
N ARG A 282 -24.87 45.02 -19.75
CA ARG A 282 -24.65 44.07 -18.66
C ARG A 282 -24.87 44.82 -17.35
N PRO A 283 -25.73 44.33 -16.43
CA PRO A 283 -25.92 44.97 -15.15
C PRO A 283 -24.58 45.00 -14.39
N HIS A 284 -24.19 46.20 -13.97
CA HIS A 284 -23.10 46.45 -13.04
C HIS A 284 -23.38 45.68 -11.74
N VAL A 285 -22.64 44.60 -11.52
CA VAL A 285 -22.63 43.91 -10.23
C VAL A 285 -21.84 44.79 -9.27
N VAL A 286 -22.55 45.50 -8.40
CA VAL A 286 -21.98 46.23 -7.28
C VAL A 286 -21.38 45.19 -6.31
N PRO A 287 -20.08 45.25 -6.00
CA PRO A 287 -19.49 44.35 -5.01
C PRO A 287 -20.12 44.63 -3.64
N PRO A 288 -20.40 43.58 -2.84
CA PRO A 288 -20.96 43.75 -1.50
C PRO A 288 -19.99 44.54 -0.60
N PRO A 289 -20.52 45.36 0.33
CA PRO A 289 -19.69 46.10 1.27
C PRO A 289 -18.85 45.15 2.15
N PRO A 290 -17.65 45.59 2.57
CA PRO A 290 -16.81 44.81 3.47
C PRO A 290 -17.53 44.56 4.79
N MET A 291 -17.59 43.29 5.19
CA MET A 291 -18.11 42.87 6.49
C MET A 291 -17.31 43.55 7.61
N PRO A 292 -17.96 44.09 8.66
CA PRO A 292 -17.26 44.66 9.80
C PRO A 292 -16.44 43.58 10.51
N VAL A 293 -15.13 43.82 10.60
CA VAL A 293 -14.20 43.02 11.39
C VAL A 293 -14.56 43.22 12.86
N GLY A 294 -15.19 42.23 13.47
CA GLY A 294 -15.50 42.23 14.89
C GLY A 294 -14.22 42.19 15.72
N HIS A 295 -14.02 43.23 16.54
CA HIS A 295 -13.01 43.23 17.58
C HIS A 295 -13.24 42.09 18.59
N PRO A 296 -12.17 41.45 19.11
CA PRO A 296 -12.29 40.42 20.13
C PRO A 296 -12.82 41.05 21.43
N SER A 297 -13.99 40.58 21.86
CA SER A 297 -14.54 40.93 23.17
C SER A 297 -13.69 40.33 24.28
N ALA A 298 -13.39 41.16 25.28
CA ALA A 298 -12.66 40.81 26.49
C ALA A 298 -13.37 39.73 27.33
N PRO A 299 -12.65 39.00 28.22
CA PRO A 299 -13.22 37.91 29.00
C PRO A 299 -14.15 38.44 30.09
N ILE A 300 -15.37 37.90 30.14
CA ILE A 300 -16.34 38.16 31.22
C ILE A 300 -15.95 37.32 32.46
N PRO A 301 -15.90 37.90 33.67
CA PRO A 301 -15.61 37.17 34.90
C PRO A 301 -16.78 36.27 35.32
N ARG A 302 -16.49 35.01 35.67
CA ARG A 302 -17.47 34.09 36.31
C ARG A 302 -17.80 34.59 37.72
N GLN A 303 -19.07 34.94 37.94
CA GLN A 303 -19.62 35.13 39.28
C GLN A 303 -20.28 33.83 39.76
N HIS A 304 -19.88 33.40 40.96
CA HIS A 304 -20.59 32.42 41.78
C HIS A 304 -21.90 33.02 42.32
N PRO A 305 -22.99 32.24 42.41
CA PRO A 305 -24.05 32.53 43.35
C PRO A 305 -24.03 31.54 44.53
N SER A 306 -23.84 32.11 45.72
CA SER A 306 -24.22 31.57 47.01
C SER A 306 -25.75 31.35 47.10
N GLY A 307 -26.19 30.36 47.89
CA GLY A 307 -27.61 30.17 48.30
C GLY A 307 -28.14 31.27 49.24
N PRO A 308 -29.20 31.08 50.08
CA PRO A 308 -29.72 29.77 50.57
C PRO A 308 -31.23 29.67 51.00
N LEU A 309 -31.61 28.46 51.51
CA LEU A 309 -32.70 28.07 52.47
C LEU A 309 -34.20 28.04 52.02
N PRO A 310 -35.15 27.46 52.81
CA PRO A 310 -35.38 26.02 53.07
C PRO A 310 -36.87 25.59 52.96
N VAL A 311 -37.19 24.31 52.72
CA VAL A 311 -38.56 23.77 52.97
C VAL A 311 -38.47 22.39 53.65
N ALA A 312 -39.32 22.23 54.67
CA ALA A 312 -39.41 21.14 55.63
C ALA A 312 -39.90 19.79 55.06
N GLY A 313 -39.67 18.71 55.82
CA GLY A 313 -39.89 17.29 55.49
C GLY A 313 -41.35 16.82 55.32
N PRO A 314 -41.62 15.50 55.33
CA PRO A 314 -41.40 14.69 56.53
C PRO A 314 -40.70 13.33 56.33
N SER A 315 -40.25 12.82 57.48
CA SER A 315 -39.61 11.55 57.82
C SER A 315 -40.48 10.29 57.68
N THR A 316 -39.84 9.16 57.30
CA THR A 316 -39.98 7.75 57.77
C THR A 316 -39.35 6.84 56.69
N GLY A 317 -38.50 5.84 56.93
CA GLY A 317 -37.94 5.26 58.15
C GLY A 317 -36.85 4.21 57.84
N SER A 318 -36.14 3.84 58.92
CA SER A 318 -35.51 2.55 59.25
C SER A 318 -34.47 1.88 58.32
N HIS A 319 -33.23 1.88 58.83
CA HIS A 319 -32.15 0.88 58.70
C HIS A 319 -32.61 -0.59 58.76
N PRO A 320 -31.76 -1.54 58.30
CA PRO A 320 -30.97 -2.27 59.30
C PRO A 320 -29.47 -2.34 58.97
N THR A 321 -28.70 -2.29 60.04
CA THR A 321 -27.27 -2.56 60.15
C THR A 321 -27.04 -4.05 60.42
N THR A 322 -25.79 -4.49 60.23
CA THR A 322 -25.10 -5.67 60.80
C THR A 322 -25.30 -7.03 60.12
N GLY A 323 -24.20 -7.53 59.54
CA GLY A 323 -23.97 -8.91 59.18
C GLY A 323 -22.47 -9.20 59.17
N SER A 324 -22.02 -9.86 60.23
CA SER A 324 -20.65 -10.23 60.61
C SER A 324 -19.96 -11.25 59.70
N HIS A 325 -18.62 -11.21 59.71
CA HIS A 325 -17.66 -12.18 59.15
C HIS A 325 -18.04 -13.67 59.28
N PRO A 326 -17.47 -14.52 58.41
CA PRO A 326 -16.53 -15.50 58.93
C PRO A 326 -15.15 -15.45 58.24
N ARG A 327 -14.16 -15.77 59.07
CA ARG A 327 -12.73 -15.85 58.82
C ARG A 327 -12.35 -17.33 58.74
N THR A 328 -12.01 -17.82 57.56
CA THR A 328 -11.35 -19.12 57.29
C THR A 328 -10.95 -19.10 55.81
N GLY A 329 -9.76 -19.47 55.34
CA GLY A 329 -8.62 -20.08 56.02
C GLY A 329 -7.34 -19.84 55.23
N SER A 330 -6.24 -20.08 55.94
CA SER A 330 -4.87 -19.97 55.51
C SER A 330 -4.53 -21.00 54.41
N GLY A 331 -4.14 -20.52 53.24
CA GLY A 331 -3.47 -21.31 52.19
C GLY A 331 -1.95 -21.06 52.20
N PRO A 332 -1.13 -22.03 51.77
CA PRO A 332 0.25 -22.16 52.23
C PRO A 332 1.26 -21.23 51.54
N ILE A 333 2.30 -20.95 52.32
CA ILE A 333 3.53 -20.20 52.04
C ILE A 333 4.29 -20.80 50.83
N PRO A 334 4.89 -19.97 49.95
CA PRO A 334 5.72 -20.45 48.85
C PRO A 334 7.00 -21.12 49.35
N VAL A 335 7.24 -22.34 48.88
CA VAL A 335 8.50 -23.09 49.09
C VAL A 335 9.60 -22.43 48.25
N ALA A 336 10.67 -22.04 48.94
CA ALA A 336 11.92 -21.58 48.35
C ALA A 336 12.89 -22.74 48.11
N GLY A 337 13.56 -22.71 46.96
CA GLY A 337 14.87 -23.33 46.72
C GLY A 337 14.91 -24.41 45.62
N PRO A 338 16.09 -24.70 45.01
CA PRO A 338 17.42 -24.19 45.34
C PRO A 338 18.13 -23.44 44.20
N SER A 339 18.93 -22.47 44.62
CA SER A 339 20.03 -21.85 43.89
C SER A 339 21.25 -22.79 43.84
N THR A 340 21.70 -23.11 42.62
CA THR A 340 23.03 -23.66 42.28
C THR A 340 23.26 -23.32 40.80
N GLY A 341 24.40 -22.87 40.29
CA GLY A 341 25.69 -22.53 40.87
C GLY A 341 26.58 -21.96 39.74
N SER A 342 27.43 -21.01 40.11
CA SER A 342 28.82 -20.81 39.64
C SER A 342 29.20 -21.01 38.16
N HIS A 343 29.64 -19.88 37.57
CA HIS A 343 30.63 -19.77 36.48
C HIS A 343 31.82 -20.72 36.61
N PRO A 344 32.50 -20.98 35.47
CA PRO A 344 33.92 -20.67 35.42
C PRO A 344 34.28 -19.76 34.24
N SER A 345 35.04 -18.72 34.58
CA SER A 345 35.88 -17.93 33.71
C SER A 345 37.24 -18.61 33.59
N THR A 346 37.66 -18.95 32.36
CA THR A 346 39.05 -19.20 31.94
C THR A 346 39.07 -19.06 30.41
N GLY A 347 40.03 -18.43 29.75
CA GLY A 347 41.25 -17.76 30.15
C GLY A 347 41.82 -17.09 28.90
N SER A 348 42.41 -15.92 29.09
CA SER A 348 43.13 -15.17 28.06
C SER A 348 44.53 -15.73 27.83
N GLY A 349 44.99 -15.70 26.58
CA GLY A 349 46.41 -15.58 26.21
C GLY A 349 46.90 -16.58 25.15
N PRO A 350 48.03 -16.33 24.48
CA PRO A 350 48.57 -15.05 24.03
C PRO A 350 48.88 -15.02 22.52
N ILE A 351 49.03 -13.79 22.01
CA ILE A 351 49.57 -13.42 20.71
C ILE A 351 51.10 -13.65 20.70
N PRO A 352 51.70 -14.05 19.57
CA PRO A 352 53.03 -13.59 19.19
C PRO A 352 53.00 -12.73 17.92
N VAL A 353 53.66 -11.57 18.03
CA VAL A 353 54.00 -10.63 16.97
C VAL A 353 55.42 -10.93 16.45
N ALA A 354 55.68 -10.51 15.21
CA ALA A 354 56.97 -10.26 14.55
C ALA A 354 57.74 -11.47 14.00
N ALA A 355 58.43 -11.41 12.85
CA ALA A 355 58.62 -10.36 11.85
C ALA A 355 59.32 -10.97 10.61
N SER A 356 59.26 -10.25 9.47
CA SER A 356 60.32 -10.07 8.44
C SER A 356 60.95 -11.32 7.80
N SER A 357 61.16 -11.46 6.48
CA SER A 357 61.40 -10.49 5.40
C SER A 357 61.75 -11.25 4.10
N ARG A 358 61.77 -10.50 2.99
CA ARG A 358 62.44 -10.74 1.68
C ARG A 358 61.80 -11.73 0.70
N THR A 359 61.32 -11.25 -0.45
CA THR A 359 62.07 -11.04 -1.72
C THR A 359 62.48 -12.38 -2.35
N THR A 360 61.91 -12.76 -3.50
CA THR A 360 62.49 -12.60 -4.85
C THR A 360 61.69 -13.43 -5.86
N SER A 361 61.68 -12.89 -7.07
CA SER A 361 61.11 -13.28 -8.35
C SER A 361 61.21 -14.74 -8.83
N SER A 362 60.50 -14.92 -9.95
CA SER A 362 60.67 -15.89 -11.06
C SER A 362 59.91 -17.21 -10.91
N ARG A 363 59.41 -17.88 -11.94
CA ARG A 363 59.14 -17.72 -13.39
C ARG A 363 59.04 -19.19 -13.84
N THR A 364 58.04 -19.55 -14.66
CA THR A 364 58.00 -20.82 -15.44
C THR A 364 57.91 -22.12 -14.59
N THR A 365 57.25 -23.21 -14.95
CA THR A 365 56.91 -23.81 -16.25
C THR A 365 55.71 -24.75 -16.06
N SER A 366 54.87 -24.78 -17.10
CA SER A 366 54.13 -25.93 -17.62
C SER A 366 54.69 -27.33 -17.30
N SER A 367 53.81 -28.26 -16.95
CA SER A 367 53.38 -29.37 -17.83
C SER A 367 52.91 -30.61 -17.04
N THR A 368 51.81 -31.18 -17.52
CA THR A 368 51.47 -32.62 -17.57
C THR A 368 51.64 -33.49 -16.32
N ARG A 369 50.58 -34.24 -15.95
CA ARG A 369 50.39 -35.62 -16.46
C ARG A 369 49.17 -36.28 -15.83
N SER A 370 48.36 -36.85 -16.72
CA SER A 370 47.24 -37.75 -16.49
C SER A 370 47.71 -39.15 -16.10
N GLY A 371 46.88 -39.88 -15.34
CA GLY A 371 46.97 -41.35 -15.13
C GLY A 371 46.41 -41.72 -13.75
N SER A 372 45.17 -42.18 -13.63
CA SER A 372 44.61 -43.50 -14.01
C SER A 372 44.86 -44.59 -12.97
N SER A 373 43.81 -45.40 -12.77
CA SER A 373 43.70 -46.65 -11.99
C SER A 373 43.61 -46.45 -10.48
N GLY A 374 42.75 -47.13 -9.73
CA GLY A 374 41.89 -48.29 -9.98
C GLY A 374 41.52 -48.85 -8.60
N GLY A 375 40.31 -49.41 -8.44
CA GLY A 375 39.82 -49.97 -7.19
C GLY A 375 40.67 -51.17 -6.67
N PRO A 376 40.25 -51.81 -5.56
CA PRO A 376 39.06 -52.66 -5.62
C PRO A 376 38.17 -52.66 -4.36
N ALA A 377 37.00 -53.28 -4.55
CA ALA A 377 35.96 -53.55 -3.58
C ALA A 377 36.24 -54.77 -2.69
N THR A 378 35.73 -54.73 -1.45
CA THR A 378 35.16 -55.81 -0.63
C THR A 378 34.41 -55.10 0.51
N GLY A 379 33.18 -55.38 0.93
CA GLY A 379 32.41 -56.61 0.95
C GLY A 379 32.19 -57.01 2.41
N SER A 380 31.13 -56.53 3.07
CA SER A 380 30.49 -57.19 4.25
C SER A 380 29.31 -56.38 4.82
N THR A 381 28.17 -57.05 4.94
CA THR A 381 27.07 -56.84 5.91
C THR A 381 26.64 -58.25 6.37
N PRO A 382 25.76 -58.45 7.38
CA PRO A 382 25.17 -57.53 8.35
C PRO A 382 25.28 -58.02 9.82
N ARG A 383 25.02 -57.14 10.81
CA ARG A 383 24.47 -57.63 12.09
C ARG A 383 23.56 -56.61 12.77
N THR A 384 22.42 -57.16 13.16
CA THR A 384 21.28 -56.68 13.93
C THR A 384 21.63 -56.14 15.32
N GLY A 385 20.91 -55.10 15.76
CA GLY A 385 20.99 -54.58 17.13
C GLY A 385 20.00 -53.46 17.45
N SER A 386 18.80 -53.85 17.90
CA SER A 386 17.91 -53.16 18.87
C SER A 386 17.73 -51.64 18.79
N THR A 387 16.60 -51.22 18.23
CA THR A 387 15.98 -49.91 18.50
C THR A 387 15.22 -49.96 19.83
N ARG A 388 15.67 -49.14 20.79
CA ARG A 388 15.00 -48.89 22.06
C ARG A 388 13.97 -47.79 21.86
N THR A 389 12.70 -48.15 22.03
CA THR A 389 11.53 -47.27 22.07
C THR A 389 11.64 -46.29 23.24
N ALA A 390 11.51 -45.00 22.96
CA ALA A 390 11.29 -43.95 23.96
C ALA A 390 9.86 -43.39 23.80
N PRO A 391 9.18 -43.02 24.91
CA PRO A 391 7.75 -42.73 24.90
C PRO A 391 7.44 -41.35 24.30
N SER A 392 6.40 -41.31 23.47
CA SER A 392 5.79 -40.09 22.94
C SER A 392 5.05 -39.34 24.06
N SER A 393 5.63 -38.25 24.53
CA SER A 393 4.88 -37.21 25.24
C SER A 393 4.17 -36.33 24.22
N GLY A 394 2.84 -36.29 24.33
CA GLY A 394 1.94 -35.66 23.37
C GLY A 394 2.25 -34.19 23.10
N MET A 395 2.39 -33.89 21.82
CA MET A 395 2.30 -32.53 21.29
C MET A 395 0.93 -32.41 20.62
N SER A 396 -0.06 -32.06 21.42
CA SER A 396 -1.37 -31.61 20.97
C SER A 396 -1.53 -30.19 21.43
N ASP A 397 -1.46 -29.25 20.48
CA ASP A 397 -2.37 -28.11 20.31
C ASP A 397 -1.66 -26.96 19.57
N THR A 398 -1.46 -27.11 18.26
CA THR A 398 -1.14 -25.97 17.39
C THR A 398 -2.44 -25.22 17.12
N GLY A 399 -2.78 -24.33 18.04
CA GLY A 399 -3.93 -23.44 17.99
C GLY A 399 -3.94 -22.61 16.71
N ASN A 400 -4.73 -23.07 15.75
CA ASN A 400 -5.26 -22.24 14.67
C ASN A 400 -6.34 -21.35 15.31
N HIS A 401 -5.93 -20.32 16.05
CA HIS A 401 -6.83 -19.39 16.73
C HIS A 401 -7.56 -18.51 15.71
N THR A 402 -8.56 -19.09 15.08
CA THR A 402 -9.82 -18.40 14.79
C THR A 402 -10.29 -17.73 16.07
N LEU A 403 -10.94 -16.56 15.95
CA LEU A 403 -11.60 -15.91 17.08
C LEU A 403 -12.36 -16.96 17.88
N ASP A 404 -12.22 -16.95 19.21
CA ASP A 404 -12.94 -17.88 20.05
C ASP A 404 -14.43 -17.87 19.65
N PRO A 405 -15.09 -19.04 19.52
CA PRO A 405 -16.49 -19.13 19.10
C PRO A 405 -17.43 -18.20 19.85
N GLU A 406 -17.14 -17.90 21.13
CA GLU A 406 -17.95 -16.95 21.91
C GLU A 406 -17.77 -15.51 21.43
N THR A 407 -16.54 -15.11 21.13
CA THR A 407 -16.20 -13.82 20.53
C THR A 407 -16.90 -13.64 19.17
N TRP A 408 -16.95 -14.69 18.35
CA TRP A 408 -17.69 -14.70 17.08
C TRP A 408 -19.21 -14.55 17.28
N ALA A 409 -19.77 -15.29 18.23
CA ALA A 409 -21.18 -15.21 18.57
C ALA A 409 -21.59 -13.85 19.15
N LEU A 410 -20.69 -13.18 19.88
CA LEU A 410 -20.90 -11.80 20.37
C LEU A 410 -20.94 -10.80 19.21
N TRP A 411 -20.00 -10.92 18.27
CA TRP A 411 -19.97 -10.05 17.10
C TRP A 411 -21.20 -10.24 16.19
N GLN A 412 -21.62 -11.48 15.94
CA GLN A 412 -22.86 -11.77 15.21
C GLN A 412 -24.10 -11.21 15.90
N ARG A 413 -24.17 -11.31 17.23
CA ARG A 413 -25.27 -10.70 18.02
C ARG A 413 -25.27 -9.17 17.87
N GLN A 414 -24.10 -8.55 17.84
CA GLN A 414 -23.96 -7.09 17.68
C GLN A 414 -24.34 -6.60 16.28
N LEU A 415 -24.07 -7.39 15.23
CA LEU A 415 -24.57 -7.10 13.88
C LEU A 415 -26.08 -7.27 13.77
N ALA A 416 -26.63 -8.33 14.35
CA ALA A 416 -28.07 -8.59 14.33
C ALA A 416 -28.86 -7.45 15.01
N THR A 417 -28.36 -6.90 16.12
CA THR A 417 -28.99 -5.75 16.80
C THR A 417 -28.88 -4.46 15.98
N THR A 418 -27.74 -4.24 15.32
CA THR A 418 -27.51 -3.04 14.49
C THR A 418 -28.39 -3.03 13.23
N VAL A 419 -28.62 -4.20 12.60
CA VAL A 419 -29.50 -4.33 11.42
C VAL A 419 -30.98 -4.17 11.80
N LYS A 420 -31.39 -4.66 12.97
CA LYS A 420 -32.78 -4.53 13.45
C LYS A 420 -33.15 -3.07 13.76
N GLY A 421 -32.20 -2.27 14.27
CA GLY A 421 -32.39 -0.85 14.56
C GLY A 421 -32.52 0.06 13.31
N ARG A 422 -31.98 -0.34 12.15
CA ARG A 422 -32.14 0.44 10.90
C ARG A 422 -33.48 0.24 10.20
N ARG A 423 -34.21 -0.84 10.47
CA ARG A 423 -35.53 -1.08 9.85
C ARG A 423 -36.68 -0.34 10.54
N THR A 424 -36.48 0.20 11.74
CA THR A 424 -37.53 0.90 12.51
C THR A 424 -37.53 2.42 12.33
N HIS A 425 -36.57 3.00 11.59
CA HIS A 425 -36.45 4.45 11.38
C HIS A 425 -36.77 4.94 9.96
N ARG A 426 -37.30 4.08 9.08
CA ARG A 426 -37.92 4.49 7.82
C ARG A 426 -39.42 4.23 7.95
N TRP A 427 -40.23 5.25 7.71
CA TRP A 427 -41.68 5.32 7.91
C TRP A 427 -42.14 5.78 9.31
N ARG A 428 -41.95 7.07 9.56
CA ARG A 428 -43.02 7.96 10.06
C ARG A 428 -42.89 9.32 9.39
#